data_AF-A0A1C5YGR9-F1
#
_entry.id   AF-A0A1C5YGR9-F1
#
_cell.length_a   1.000
_cell.length_b   1.000
_cell.length_c   1.000
_cell.angle_alpha   90.00
_cell.angle_beta   90.00
_cell.angle_gamma   90.00
#
_symmetry.space_group_name_H-M   'P 1'
#
loop_
_entity.id
_entity.type
_entity.pdbx_description
1 polymer ?
#
loop_
_entity_poly.entity_id
_entity_poly.type
_entity_poly.pdbx_seq_one_letter_code
_entity_poly.pdbx_strand_id
1 'polypeptide(L)'
;MMTRNKYLKELRSFLGKLPKEDRKRILEFYNELIDDKLEAGQSEEEILGEFGSPEELAKQIFQDNGQTYSPPNTTSRIMRISAIVLGSPIWLSLLAVFLVLVFALFLVLWAVVVSFWCCVFAFGIAGIGGAAGSILMLFFTGQPAAAFFQLGISLAAGGLGLLTGMGMRKLTLLCAQFTKKSCVGLFHFFLGKKAEINV
;
A
#
# COMPACT_ATOMS: atom_id res chain seq x y z
N MET A 1 10.18 37.37 28.34
CA MET A 1 8.88 37.75 28.91
C MET A 1 7.80 36.93 28.24
N MET A 2 6.76 36.57 28.99
CA MET A 2 5.59 35.89 28.44
C MET A 2 4.65 36.95 27.90
N THR A 3 4.23 36.82 26.64
CA THR A 3 3.23 37.73 26.06
C THR A 3 1.83 37.15 26.28
N ARG A 4 0.83 38.01 26.33
CA ARG A 4 -0.61 37.72 26.44
C ARG A 4 -1.05 36.69 25.42
N ASN A 5 -0.65 36.86 24.17
CA ASN A 5 -0.94 35.91 23.09
C ASN A 5 -0.37 34.52 23.38
N LYS A 6 0.82 34.44 23.98
CA LYS A 6 1.43 33.18 24.39
C LYS A 6 0.69 32.61 25.61
N TYR A 7 0.33 33.45 26.58
CA TYR A 7 -0.40 33.06 27.77
C TYR A 7 -1.78 32.47 27.47
N LEU A 8 -2.61 33.18 26.71
CA LEU A 8 -3.94 32.73 26.31
C LEU A 8 -3.88 31.47 25.43
N LYS A 9 -2.83 31.32 24.62
CA LYS A 9 -2.61 30.11 23.83
C LYS A 9 -2.30 28.89 24.69
N GLU A 10 -1.47 29.05 25.72
CA GLU A 10 -1.17 27.99 26.68
C GLU A 10 -2.40 27.64 27.54
N LEU A 11 -3.11 28.66 28.05
CA LEU A 11 -4.37 28.49 28.78
C LEU A 11 -5.41 27.72 27.95
N ARG A 12 -5.56 28.07 26.66
CA ARG A 12 -6.43 27.35 25.71
C ARG A 12 -6.10 25.86 25.59
N SER A 13 -4.82 25.51 25.67
CA SER A 13 -4.37 24.11 25.63
C SER A 13 -4.80 23.35 26.89
N PHE A 14 -4.66 23.98 28.07
CA PHE A 14 -5.08 23.40 29.35
C PHE A 14 -6.61 23.27 29.46
N LEU A 15 -7.37 24.22 28.90
CA LEU A 15 -8.84 24.17 28.83
C LEU A 15 -9.38 23.25 27.71
N GLY A 16 -8.54 22.42 27.08
CA GLY A 16 -8.88 21.60 25.92
C GLY A 16 -10.05 20.62 26.13
N LYS A 17 -10.31 20.20 27.37
CA LYS A 17 -11.40 19.28 27.72
C LYS A 17 -12.78 19.94 27.90
N LEU A 18 -12.84 21.27 28.00
CA LEU A 18 -14.12 21.98 28.05
C LEU A 18 -14.79 22.03 26.67
N PRO A 19 -16.15 22.13 26.63
CA PRO A 19 -16.88 22.44 25.42
C PRO A 19 -16.28 23.64 24.68
N LYS A 20 -16.35 23.63 23.35
CA LYS A 20 -15.74 24.69 22.53
C LYS A 20 -16.26 26.08 22.89
N GLU A 21 -17.55 26.17 23.21
CA GLU A 21 -18.25 27.40 23.56
C GLU A 21 -17.78 27.94 24.91
N ASP A 22 -17.73 27.11 25.94
CA ASP A 22 -17.27 27.50 27.28
C ASP A 22 -15.81 27.94 27.26
N ARG A 23 -14.95 27.19 26.57
CA ARG A 23 -13.54 27.57 26.43
C ARG A 23 -13.38 28.92 25.73
N LYS A 24 -14.19 29.19 24.70
CA LYS A 24 -14.15 30.47 24.00
C LYS A 24 -14.58 31.61 24.94
N ARG A 25 -15.70 31.44 25.64
CA ARG A 25 -16.21 32.40 26.62
C ARG A 25 -15.20 32.73 27.71
N ILE A 26 -14.55 31.71 28.28
CA ILE A 26 -13.52 31.89 29.31
C ILE A 26 -12.33 32.68 28.77
N LEU A 27 -11.83 32.33 27.59
CA LEU A 27 -10.69 33.03 26.98
C LEU A 27 -11.03 34.49 26.63
N GLU A 28 -12.26 34.75 26.19
CA GLU A 28 -12.75 36.11 25.92
C GLU A 28 -12.84 36.92 27.22
N PHE A 29 -13.41 36.36 28.29
CA PHE A 29 -13.48 37.01 29.60
C PHE A 29 -12.11 37.42 30.15
N TYR A 30 -11.12 36.51 30.14
CA TYR A 30 -9.77 36.86 30.59
C TYR A 30 -9.05 37.81 29.64
N ASN A 31 -9.38 37.80 28.34
CA ASN A 31 -8.83 38.77 27.42
C ASN A 31 -9.36 40.18 27.72
N GLU A 32 -10.67 40.34 27.91
CA GLU A 32 -11.29 41.60 28.32
C GLU A 32 -10.72 42.10 29.66
N LEU A 33 -10.57 41.21 30.64
CA LEU A 33 -10.00 41.56 31.95
C LEU A 33 -8.56 42.09 31.86
N ILE A 34 -7.76 41.56 30.93
CA ILE A 34 -6.41 42.07 30.68
C ILE A 34 -6.49 43.44 29.98
N ASP A 35 -7.47 43.68 29.10
CA ASP A 35 -7.64 44.97 28.42
C ASP A 35 -7.99 46.06 29.45
N ASP A 36 -8.94 45.78 30.34
CA ASP A 36 -9.34 46.70 31.42
C ASP A 36 -8.16 47.10 32.31
N LYS A 37 -7.30 46.13 32.67
CA LYS A 37 -6.13 46.38 33.51
C LYS A 37 -5.00 47.12 32.79
N LEU A 38 -4.84 46.88 31.49
CA LEU A 38 -3.92 47.65 30.65
C LEU A 38 -4.39 49.10 30.53
N GLU A 39 -5.70 49.34 30.37
CA GLU A 39 -6.30 50.68 30.35
C GLU A 39 -6.18 51.39 31.70
N ALA A 40 -6.21 50.65 32.81
CA ALA A 40 -5.93 51.16 34.16
C ALA A 40 -4.45 51.50 34.42
N GLY A 41 -3.56 51.26 33.44
CA GLY A 41 -2.14 51.62 33.49
C GLY A 41 -1.22 50.55 34.08
N GLN A 42 -1.69 49.31 34.25
CA GLN A 42 -0.83 48.19 34.67
C GLN A 42 -0.02 47.64 33.48
N SER A 43 1.17 47.13 33.76
CA SER A 43 1.98 46.46 32.73
C SER A 43 1.47 45.04 32.46
N GLU A 44 1.65 44.55 31.23
CA GLU A 44 1.23 43.20 30.83
C GLU A 44 1.88 42.13 31.73
N GLU A 45 3.13 42.33 32.13
CA GLU A 45 3.87 41.43 33.02
C GLU A 45 3.27 41.36 34.42
N GLU A 46 2.81 42.48 34.95
CA GLU A 46 2.19 42.58 36.27
C GLU A 46 0.83 41.89 36.28
N ILE A 47 0.05 42.09 35.22
CA ILE A 47 -1.26 41.45 35.04
C ILE A 47 -1.13 39.93 34.92
N LEU A 48 -0.20 39.45 34.09
CA LEU A 48 0.06 38.02 33.93
C LEU A 48 0.66 37.40 35.21
N GLY A 49 1.42 38.18 35.98
CA GLY A 49 1.93 37.76 37.28
C GLY A 49 0.82 37.57 38.32
N GLU A 50 -0.21 38.41 38.29
CA GLU A 50 -1.38 38.31 39.19
C GLU A 50 -2.21 37.05 38.94
N PHE A 51 -2.33 36.62 37.68
CA PHE A 51 -3.05 35.39 37.32
C PHE A 51 -2.25 34.10 37.57
N GLY A 52 -0.95 34.20 37.85
CA GLY A 52 -0.07 33.04 37.99
C GLY A 52 0.14 32.30 36.67
N SER A 53 0.62 31.05 36.74
CA SER A 53 0.87 30.26 35.54
C SER A 53 -0.43 29.86 34.82
N PRO A 54 -0.42 29.69 33.48
CA PRO A 54 -1.61 29.26 32.74
C PRO A 54 -2.20 27.92 33.22
N GLU A 55 -1.36 27.06 33.82
CA GLU A 55 -1.79 25.80 34.41
C GLU A 55 -2.54 26.01 35.73
N GLU A 56 -2.05 26.89 36.60
CA GLU A 56 -2.71 27.24 37.87
C GLU A 56 -4.05 27.90 37.62
N LEU A 57 -4.11 28.84 36.68
CA LEU A 57 -5.35 29.49 36.28
C LEU A 57 -6.35 28.47 35.72
N ALA A 58 -5.90 27.54 34.88
CA ALA A 58 -6.76 26.47 34.38
C ALA A 58 -7.31 25.60 35.54
N LYS A 59 -6.47 25.22 36.51
CA LYS A 59 -6.91 24.46 37.69
C LYS A 59 -7.98 25.21 38.49
N GLN A 60 -7.81 26.51 38.71
CA GLN A 60 -8.81 27.35 39.39
C GLN A 60 -10.13 27.36 38.61
N ILE A 61 -10.09 27.61 37.30
CA ILE A 61 -11.30 27.61 36.44
C ILE A 61 -12.03 26.25 36.48
N PHE A 62 -11.30 25.14 36.53
CA PHE A 62 -11.91 23.81 36.66
C PHE A 62 -12.54 23.62 38.06
N GLN A 63 -11.87 24.07 39.13
CA GLN A 63 -12.39 24.02 40.50
C GLN A 63 -13.66 24.86 40.67
N ASP A 64 -13.67 26.09 40.17
CA ASP A 64 -14.82 27.00 40.25
C ASP A 64 -16.04 26.45 39.49
N ASN A 65 -15.81 25.73 38.39
CA ASN A 65 -16.86 25.07 37.62
C ASN A 65 -17.24 23.67 38.17
N GLY A 66 -16.71 23.26 39.33
CA GLY A 66 -17.00 21.96 39.94
C GLY A 66 -16.49 20.75 39.14
N GLN A 67 -15.52 20.96 38.27
CA GLN A 67 -14.96 19.94 37.38
C GLN A 67 -13.55 19.53 37.82
N THR A 68 -13.23 18.25 37.67
CA THR A 68 -11.90 17.73 38.03
C THR A 68 -10.89 18.09 36.95
N TYR A 69 -9.84 18.85 37.32
CA TYR A 69 -8.71 19.11 36.42
C TYR A 69 -8.05 17.79 36.04
N SER A 70 -7.92 17.55 34.73
CA SER A 70 -7.20 16.42 34.17
C SER A 70 -6.18 16.97 33.18
N PRO A 71 -4.87 16.74 33.39
CA PRO A 71 -3.87 17.24 32.47
C PRO A 71 -4.12 16.70 31.05
N PRO A 72 -3.81 17.49 30.01
CA PRO A 72 -3.93 17.04 28.63
C PRO A 72 -2.99 15.83 28.42
N ASN A 73 -3.58 14.64 28.22
CA ASN A 73 -2.85 13.40 27.93
C ASN A 73 -2.10 13.53 26.58
N THR A 74 -0.87 14.04 26.60
CA THR A 74 0.05 14.09 25.45
C THR A 74 0.49 12.68 25.00
N THR A 75 0.41 11.70 25.90
CA THR A 75 0.79 10.30 25.71
C THR A 75 0.03 9.62 24.56
N SER A 76 -1.27 9.91 24.37
CA SER A 76 -2.05 9.28 23.30
C SER A 76 -1.66 9.76 21.90
N ARG A 77 -1.14 10.99 21.79
CA ARG A 77 -0.73 11.58 20.51
C ARG A 77 0.65 11.06 20.09
N ILE A 78 1.59 10.94 21.03
CA ILE A 78 2.93 10.38 20.78
C ILE A 78 2.85 8.88 20.52
N MET A 79 2.04 8.12 21.26
CA MET A 79 1.84 6.68 21.03
C MET A 79 1.20 6.39 19.67
N ARG A 80 0.27 7.26 19.22
CA ARG A 80 -0.34 7.14 17.89
C ARG A 80 0.61 7.56 16.76
N ILE A 81 1.44 8.58 16.97
CA ILE A 81 2.46 8.99 16.00
C ILE A 81 3.59 7.96 15.94
N SER A 82 4.06 7.41 17.06
CA SER A 82 5.08 6.37 17.06
C SER A 82 4.58 5.06 16.45
N ALA A 83 3.31 4.69 16.66
CA ALA A 83 2.69 3.57 15.96
C ALA A 83 2.66 3.77 14.43
N ILE A 84 2.45 5.00 13.96
CA ILE A 84 2.47 5.33 12.53
C ILE A 84 3.92 5.40 12.00
N VAL A 85 4.85 5.98 12.75
CA VAL A 85 6.25 6.17 12.32
C VAL A 85 7.05 4.86 12.35
N LEU A 86 6.82 3.98 13.34
CA LEU A 86 7.40 2.62 13.36
C LEU A 86 6.62 1.66 12.46
N GLY A 87 5.31 1.86 12.30
CA GLY A 87 4.48 1.09 11.37
C GLY A 87 4.80 1.39 9.91
N SER A 88 5.12 2.63 9.56
CA SER A 88 5.35 3.09 8.17
C SER A 88 6.46 2.34 7.43
N PRO A 89 7.70 2.18 7.96
CA PRO A 89 8.74 1.43 7.27
C PRO A 89 8.41 -0.07 7.18
N ILE A 90 7.74 -0.64 8.19
CA ILE A 90 7.42 -2.07 8.25
C ILE A 90 6.30 -2.40 7.26
N TRP A 91 5.21 -1.62 7.23
CA TRP A 91 4.11 -1.81 6.30
C TRP A 91 4.54 -1.60 4.84
N LEU A 92 5.39 -0.61 4.59
CA LEU A 92 5.93 -0.38 3.24
C LEU A 92 6.80 -1.55 2.78
N SER A 93 7.67 -2.07 3.65
CA SER A 93 8.50 -3.25 3.37
C SER A 93 7.66 -4.50 3.16
N LEU A 94 6.61 -4.70 3.97
CA LEU A 94 5.72 -5.85 3.87
C LEU A 94 4.90 -5.81 2.56
N LEU A 95 4.40 -4.64 2.16
CA LEU A 95 3.73 -4.45 0.88
C LEU A 95 4.68 -4.71 -0.30
N ALA A 96 5.94 -4.25 -0.20
CA ALA A 96 6.94 -4.50 -1.23
C ALA A 96 7.22 -6.00 -1.39
N VAL A 97 7.39 -6.74 -0.29
CA VAL A 97 7.56 -8.21 -0.33
C VAL A 97 6.35 -8.89 -0.95
N PHE A 98 5.13 -8.48 -0.57
CA PHE A 98 3.90 -9.02 -1.15
C PHE A 98 3.84 -8.79 -2.67
N LEU A 99 4.16 -7.59 -3.15
CA LEU A 99 4.19 -7.29 -4.58
C LEU A 99 5.24 -8.12 -5.32
N VAL A 100 6.44 -8.26 -4.76
CA VAL A 100 7.51 -9.09 -5.35
C VAL A 100 7.08 -10.56 -5.43
N LEU A 101 6.43 -11.08 -4.38
CA LEU A 101 5.92 -12.47 -4.38
C LEU A 101 4.85 -12.70 -5.45
N VAL A 102 3.89 -11.79 -5.57
CA VAL A 102 2.84 -11.87 -6.61
C VAL A 102 3.47 -11.80 -8.00
N PHE A 103 4.44 -10.90 -8.20
CA PHE A 103 5.15 -10.78 -9.46
C PHE A 103 5.99 -12.02 -9.78
N ALA A 104 6.68 -12.60 -8.80
CA ALA A 104 7.43 -13.84 -8.96
C ALA A 104 6.53 -15.01 -9.34
N LEU A 105 5.37 -15.16 -8.69
CA LEU A 105 4.38 -16.18 -9.04
C LEU A 105 3.86 -16.01 -10.46
N PHE A 106 3.63 -14.76 -10.89
CA PHE A 106 3.26 -14.45 -12.26
C PHE A 106 4.35 -14.88 -13.25
N LEU A 107 5.61 -14.54 -12.98
CA LEU A 107 6.74 -14.93 -13.83
C LEU A 107 6.89 -16.45 -13.94
N VAL A 108 6.78 -17.17 -12.82
CA VAL A 108 6.87 -18.64 -12.82
C VAL A 108 5.76 -19.26 -13.67
N LEU A 109 4.52 -18.77 -13.53
CA LEU A 109 3.39 -19.27 -14.32
C LEU A 109 3.65 -19.09 -15.83
N TRP A 110 4.10 -17.91 -16.25
CA TRP A 110 4.41 -17.65 -17.66
C TRP A 110 5.66 -18.38 -18.15
N ALA A 111 6.67 -18.58 -17.30
CA ALA A 111 7.86 -19.35 -17.64
C ALA A 111 7.52 -20.81 -17.96
N VAL A 112 6.58 -21.41 -17.23
CA VAL A 112 6.08 -22.77 -17.53
C VAL A 112 5.41 -22.78 -18.90
N VAL A 113 4.52 -21.83 -19.19
CA VAL A 113 3.85 -21.71 -20.50
C VAL A 113 4.87 -21.58 -21.63
N VAL A 114 5.87 -20.72 -21.49
CA VAL A 114 6.94 -20.54 -22.48
C VAL A 114 7.74 -21.83 -22.67
N SER A 115 8.09 -22.52 -21.58
CA SER A 115 8.86 -23.78 -21.64
C SER A 115 8.14 -24.83 -22.46
N PHE A 116 6.83 -24.96 -22.28
CA PHE A 116 6.01 -25.87 -23.07
C PHE A 116 5.91 -25.46 -24.55
N TRP A 117 5.80 -24.17 -24.85
CA TRP A 117 5.85 -23.69 -26.23
C TRP A 117 7.21 -23.98 -26.89
N CYS A 118 8.32 -23.86 -26.15
CA CYS A 118 9.65 -24.25 -26.63
C CYS A 118 9.68 -25.75 -27.01
N CYS A 119 9.07 -26.63 -26.22
CA CYS A 119 8.94 -28.05 -26.58
C CYS A 119 8.16 -28.24 -27.89
N VAL A 120 7.04 -27.54 -28.06
CA VAL A 120 6.23 -27.60 -29.30
C VAL A 120 7.06 -27.18 -30.51
N PHE A 121 7.81 -26.08 -30.40
CA PHE A 121 8.71 -25.63 -31.48
C PHE A 121 9.84 -26.62 -31.74
N ALA A 122 10.44 -27.21 -30.69
CA ALA A 122 11.48 -28.21 -30.84
C ALA A 122 10.98 -29.44 -31.61
N PHE A 123 9.78 -29.95 -31.28
CA PHE A 123 9.16 -31.05 -32.04
C PHE A 123 8.83 -30.65 -33.48
N GLY A 124 8.38 -29.41 -33.71
CA GLY A 124 8.14 -28.89 -35.06
C GLY A 124 9.41 -28.83 -35.91
N ILE A 125 10.49 -28.28 -35.37
CA ILE A 125 11.80 -28.21 -36.04
C ILE A 125 12.36 -29.62 -36.26
N ALA A 126 12.28 -30.51 -35.27
CA ALA A 126 12.73 -31.89 -35.40
C ALA A 126 11.94 -32.65 -36.47
N GLY A 127 10.62 -32.44 -36.57
CA GLY A 127 9.79 -33.04 -37.60
C GLY A 127 10.16 -32.56 -39.01
N ILE A 128 10.31 -31.24 -39.20
CA ILE A 128 10.69 -30.67 -40.50
C ILE A 128 12.13 -31.04 -40.89
N GLY A 129 13.06 -30.91 -39.94
CA GLY A 129 14.47 -31.24 -40.14
C GLY A 129 14.69 -32.72 -40.39
N GLY A 130 13.96 -33.59 -39.68
CA GLY A 130 13.99 -35.03 -39.91
C GLY A 130 13.40 -35.43 -41.27
N ALA A 131 12.31 -34.77 -41.70
CA ALA A 131 11.75 -34.99 -43.03
C ALA A 131 12.73 -34.54 -44.13
N ALA A 132 13.36 -33.37 -44.00
CA ALA A 132 14.40 -32.95 -44.95
C ALA A 132 15.60 -33.92 -44.94
N GLY A 133 16.04 -34.35 -43.76
CA GLY A 133 17.13 -35.30 -43.59
C GLY A 133 16.85 -36.66 -44.23
N SER A 134 15.61 -37.14 -44.20
CA SER A 134 15.21 -38.38 -44.86
C SER A 134 15.36 -38.33 -46.38
N ILE A 135 15.03 -37.18 -47.00
CA ILE A 135 15.16 -36.95 -48.44
C ILE A 135 16.64 -36.96 -48.80
N LEU A 136 17.47 -36.25 -48.03
CA LEU A 136 18.92 -36.24 -48.24
C LEU A 136 19.51 -37.65 -48.09
N MET A 137 19.11 -38.44 -47.09
CA MET A 137 19.56 -39.82 -46.94
C MET A 137 19.26 -40.68 -48.18
N LEU A 138 18.05 -40.54 -48.74
CA LEU A 138 17.66 -41.24 -49.97
C LEU A 138 18.60 -40.95 -51.15
N PHE A 139 19.04 -39.70 -51.31
CA PHE A 139 19.90 -39.29 -52.42
C PHE A 139 21.39 -39.56 -52.18
N PHE A 140 21.89 -39.44 -50.94
CA PHE A 140 23.32 -39.48 -50.65
C PHE A 140 23.84 -40.84 -50.16
N THR A 141 23.06 -41.58 -49.35
CA THR A 141 23.50 -42.88 -48.82
C THR A 141 22.90 -44.07 -49.55
N GLY A 142 21.86 -43.86 -50.38
CA GLY A 142 21.24 -44.92 -51.19
C GLY A 142 20.58 -46.04 -50.37
N GLN A 143 20.29 -45.79 -49.08
CA GLN A 143 19.64 -46.73 -48.18
C GLN A 143 18.17 -46.35 -47.96
N PRO A 144 17.24 -46.82 -48.81
CA PRO A 144 15.84 -46.42 -48.75
C PRO A 144 15.16 -46.83 -47.44
N ALA A 145 15.50 -48.00 -46.89
CA ALA A 145 14.90 -48.50 -45.64
C ALA A 145 15.14 -47.54 -44.45
N ALA A 146 16.36 -47.02 -44.30
CA ALA A 146 16.70 -46.08 -43.23
C ALA A 146 16.00 -44.73 -43.42
N ALA A 147 15.91 -44.26 -44.67
CA ALA A 147 15.22 -43.01 -45.00
C ALA A 147 13.71 -43.06 -44.69
N PHE A 148 13.03 -44.15 -45.06
CA PHE A 148 11.60 -44.33 -44.73
C PHE A 148 11.36 -44.45 -43.23
N PHE A 149 12.25 -45.12 -42.49
CA PHE A 149 12.16 -45.20 -41.04
C PHE A 149 12.33 -43.82 -40.39
N GLN A 150 13.32 -43.04 -40.82
CA GLN A 150 13.53 -41.66 -40.38
C GLN A 150 12.34 -40.76 -40.71
N LEU A 151 11.72 -40.93 -41.89
CA LEU A 151 10.48 -40.24 -42.26
C LEU A 151 9.35 -40.52 -41.28
N GLY A 152 9.15 -41.79 -40.92
CA GLY A 152 8.15 -42.22 -39.94
C GLY A 152 8.36 -41.55 -38.58
N ILE A 153 9.60 -41.51 -38.09
CA ILE A 153 9.95 -40.82 -36.84
C ILE A 153 9.65 -39.31 -36.95
N SER A 154 9.98 -38.70 -38.08
CA SER A 154 9.80 -37.27 -38.32
C SER A 154 8.32 -36.87 -38.38
N LEU A 155 7.49 -37.68 -39.04
CA LEU A 155 6.03 -37.54 -39.06
C LEU A 155 5.41 -37.76 -37.68
N ALA A 156 5.88 -38.76 -36.93
CA ALA A 156 5.41 -39.01 -35.57
C ALA A 156 5.77 -37.85 -34.64
N ALA A 157 7.00 -37.34 -34.70
CA ALA A 157 7.46 -36.20 -33.91
C ALA A 157 6.71 -34.90 -34.29
N GLY A 158 6.54 -34.63 -35.58
CA GLY A 158 5.77 -33.48 -36.06
C GLY A 158 4.28 -33.56 -35.67
N GLY A 159 3.69 -34.76 -35.79
CA GLY A 159 2.31 -35.02 -35.35
C GLY A 159 2.12 -34.83 -33.85
N LEU A 160 3.06 -35.31 -33.04
CA LEU A 160 3.06 -35.09 -31.59
C LEU A 160 3.21 -33.59 -31.26
N GLY A 161 4.07 -32.87 -31.98
CA GLY A 161 4.22 -31.42 -31.87
C GLY A 161 2.93 -30.66 -32.16
N LEU A 162 2.20 -31.02 -33.22
CA LEU A 162 0.91 -30.39 -33.56
C LEU A 162 -0.18 -30.68 -32.52
N LEU A 163 -0.29 -31.94 -32.06
CA LEU A 163 -1.26 -32.33 -31.04
C LEU A 163 -1.01 -31.60 -29.71
N THR A 164 0.25 -31.57 -29.26
CA THR A 164 0.66 -30.85 -28.06
C THR A 164 0.47 -29.34 -28.21
N GLY A 165 0.73 -28.78 -29.38
CA GLY A 165 0.47 -27.37 -29.69
C GLY A 165 -1.02 -26.99 -29.61
N MET A 166 -1.92 -27.82 -30.12
CA MET A 166 -3.37 -27.58 -30.00
C MET A 166 -3.85 -27.63 -28.54
N GLY A 167 -3.35 -28.61 -27.76
CA GLY A 167 -3.61 -28.69 -26.33
C GLY A 167 -3.09 -27.46 -25.58
N MET A 168 -1.87 -27.02 -25.91
CA MET A 168 -1.21 -25.87 -25.29
C MET A 168 -1.93 -24.54 -25.57
N ARG A 169 -2.56 -24.38 -26.74
CA ARG A 169 -3.34 -23.19 -27.07
C ARG A 169 -4.53 -23.00 -26.11
N LYS A 170 -5.23 -24.08 -25.75
CA LYS A 170 -6.33 -24.03 -24.76
C LYS A 170 -5.80 -23.74 -23.35
N LEU A 171 -4.70 -24.36 -22.96
CA LEU A 171 -4.02 -24.12 -21.68
C LEU A 171 -3.57 -22.66 -21.54
N THR A 172 -2.96 -22.10 -22.58
CA THR A 172 -2.51 -20.70 -22.62
C THR A 172 -3.69 -19.73 -22.47
N LEU A 173 -4.82 -20.00 -23.14
CA LEU A 173 -6.03 -19.18 -23.00
C LEU A 173 -6.62 -19.25 -21.59
N LEU A 174 -6.64 -20.45 -20.98
CA LEU A 174 -7.15 -20.64 -19.63
C LEU A 174 -6.26 -19.94 -18.59
N CYS A 175 -4.93 -20.04 -18.73
CA CYS A 175 -3.96 -19.28 -17.95
C CYS A 175 -4.17 -17.77 -18.12
N ALA A 176 -4.32 -17.28 -19.36
CA ALA A 176 -4.55 -15.86 -19.63
C ALA A 176 -5.88 -15.35 -19.03
N GLN A 177 -6.94 -16.13 -19.09
CA GLN A 177 -8.22 -15.81 -18.44
C GLN A 177 -8.10 -15.78 -16.92
N PHE A 178 -7.38 -16.75 -16.33
CA PHE A 178 -7.11 -16.77 -14.90
C PHE A 178 -6.29 -15.55 -14.47
N THR A 179 -5.23 -15.22 -15.20
CA THR A 179 -4.43 -14.01 -14.99
C THR A 179 -5.30 -12.75 -15.07
N LYS A 180 -6.15 -12.62 -16.11
CA LYS A 180 -7.04 -11.47 -16.25
C LYS A 180 -8.00 -11.37 -15.06
N LYS A 181 -8.60 -12.48 -14.64
CA LYS A 181 -9.50 -12.52 -13.48
C LYS A 181 -8.80 -12.14 -12.18
N SER A 182 -7.58 -12.64 -11.96
CA SER A 182 -6.76 -12.33 -10.79
C SER A 182 -6.30 -10.87 -10.78
N CYS A 183 -5.86 -10.31 -11.92
CA CYS A 183 -5.49 -8.90 -12.02
C CYS A 183 -6.70 -7.96 -11.80
N VAL A 184 -7.86 -8.28 -12.39
CA VAL A 184 -9.09 -7.50 -12.18
C VAL A 184 -9.56 -7.60 -10.72
N GLY A 185 -9.50 -8.79 -10.11
CA GLY A 185 -9.84 -8.99 -8.71
C GLY A 185 -8.93 -8.20 -7.77
N LEU A 186 -7.61 -8.22 -8.01
CA LEU A 186 -6.64 -7.44 -7.24
C LEU A 186 -6.86 -5.94 -7.41
N PHE A 187 -7.12 -5.48 -8.64
CA PHE A 187 -7.40 -4.08 -8.95
C PHE A 187 -8.69 -3.59 -8.26
N HIS A 188 -9.75 -4.41 -8.29
CA HIS A 188 -11.02 -4.08 -7.63
C HIS A 188 -10.91 -4.13 -6.10
N PHE A 189 -10.06 -4.99 -5.53
CA PHE A 189 -9.76 -5.01 -4.10
C PHE A 189 -9.00 -3.74 -3.66
N PHE A 190 -8.01 -3.30 -4.44
CA PHE A 190 -7.23 -2.10 -4.13
C PHE A 190 -8.00 -0.79 -4.36
N LEU A 191 -8.86 -0.70 -5.38
CA LEU A 191 -9.60 0.53 -5.71
C LEU A 191 -11.03 0.56 -5.16
N GLY A 192 -11.68 -0.58 -4.97
CA GLY A 192 -13.02 -0.68 -4.40
C GLY A 192 -13.07 -0.27 -2.92
N LYS A 193 -11.94 -0.33 -2.20
CA LYS A 193 -11.87 0.10 -0.81
C LYS A 193 -11.86 1.62 -0.62
N LYS A 194 -11.72 2.42 -1.69
CA LYS A 194 -11.84 3.89 -1.61
C LYS A 194 -13.29 4.40 -1.50
N ALA A 195 -14.30 3.54 -1.67
CA ALA A 195 -15.70 3.96 -1.63
C ALA A 195 -16.34 3.93 -0.22
N GLU A 196 -15.75 3.27 0.77
CA GLU A 196 -16.37 3.11 2.11
C GLU A 196 -15.78 3.99 3.23
N ILE A 197 -14.89 4.94 2.93
CA ILE A 197 -14.30 5.83 3.95
C ILE A 197 -14.94 7.24 3.94
N ASN A 198 -15.94 7.49 3.07
CA ASN A 198 -16.63 8.79 2.98
C ASN A 198 -18.16 8.65 3.02
N VAL A 199 -18.70 7.93 4.01
CA VAL A 199 -20.11 8.08 4.42
C VAL A 199 -20.16 8.27 5.93
#